data_AF-A0A2D4TFC1-F1
#
_entry.id   AF-A0A2D4TFC1-F1
#
_cell.length_a   1.000
_cell.length_b   1.000
_cell.length_c   1.000
_cell.angle_alpha   90.00
_cell.angle_beta   90.00
_cell.angle_gamma   90.00
#
_symmetry.space_group_name_H-M   'P 1'
#
loop_
_entity.id
_entity.type
_entity.pdbx_description
1 polymer ?
#
loop_
_entity_poly.entity_id
_entity_poly.type
_entity_poly.pdbx_seq_one_letter_code
_entity_poly.pdbx_strand_id
1 'polypeptide(L)'
;MSILKSGHCDYTDNYKPHSNCNGEYFLYSALPPWPCNVPERETHQGNTKRVVDPRVVQADMPVGSMIRINIRRYGMDKIRKPCPGSSSRLRAAGTALLAGCLTLAAGASANEAYLTRFGPETYAAAEGEPRSYSSTFRAIDGPATIFLQEDGILDARIKINGIDVLEPADFDDNGEAAVRLQLQPENTIELSVLGEPDGSLNVRVRQYTEADINVRAKMYFGINTSNMARQREFYNTLGLTGEIYPAGPEECKSFAQSLGFPDDYRIFVALTSLTGAPPWIDTVEFRDRSFRDDRPYPSLNHIGMAYATYATTDLNGDYAYLTEQGVEFVSQPAMAPNGERFVFLKDPDGTFLKLIEESGSATAGPDLVRLVNTNMNVADLQRSRQFYRLLGFTEVESASQNGYGQFARAHGFDSGIAFMGVDVSLPGTDRPLPSGGDPRGTLQLRQWGLPYDDAPPYWPPVNHLGIDRIAFYVDDLNATIAEMNRLGFEPVGPIGGGANVGDVGIVFYYDPDGIKVEFWGPVSEPNPNSAC
;
A
#
# COMPACT_ATOMS: atom_id res chain seq x y z
N MET A 1 36.24 -40.97 -9.73
CA MET A 1 36.61 -42.40 -9.67
C MET A 1 35.39 -43.15 -9.16
N SER A 2 35.07 -44.29 -9.77
CA SER A 2 33.93 -45.19 -9.50
C SER A 2 32.59 -44.83 -10.18
N ILE A 3 32.24 -45.73 -11.10
CA ILE A 3 31.08 -45.83 -11.99
C ILE A 3 29.98 -46.65 -11.29
N LEU A 4 28.70 -46.39 -11.58
CA LEU A 4 27.70 -47.44 -11.80
C LEU A 4 26.54 -46.92 -12.67
N LYS A 5 26.32 -47.60 -13.80
CA LYS A 5 25.29 -47.39 -14.84
C LYS A 5 23.97 -48.10 -14.49
N SER A 6 22.90 -47.58 -15.10
CA SER A 6 21.79 -48.26 -15.83
C SER A 6 20.41 -47.94 -15.24
N GLY A 7 19.34 -47.70 -16.01
CA GLY A 7 19.15 -47.87 -17.45
C GLY A 7 18.02 -47.01 -18.02
N HIS A 8 17.92 -47.02 -19.34
CA HIS A 8 16.87 -46.40 -20.16
C HIS A 8 15.60 -47.26 -20.18
N CYS A 9 14.44 -46.63 -20.43
CA CYS A 9 13.58 -46.91 -21.59
C CYS A 9 12.47 -45.85 -21.75
N ASP A 10 12.36 -45.33 -22.98
CA ASP A 10 11.28 -44.51 -23.53
C ASP A 10 9.90 -45.19 -23.44
N TYR A 11 8.83 -44.39 -23.40
CA TYR A 11 7.59 -44.73 -24.11
C TYR A 11 6.81 -43.48 -24.56
N THR A 12 6.43 -43.53 -25.83
CA THR A 12 5.67 -42.56 -26.65
C THR A 12 4.15 -42.62 -26.45
N ASP A 13 3.53 -41.45 -26.47
CA ASP A 13 2.23 -41.04 -27.03
C ASP A 13 0.89 -41.81 -26.84
N ASN A 14 -0.10 -40.99 -26.43
CA ASN A 14 -1.53 -40.94 -26.78
C ASN A 14 -2.50 -42.05 -26.29
N TYR A 15 -3.51 -41.64 -25.49
CA TYR A 15 -4.96 -41.76 -25.74
C TYR A 15 -5.80 -41.24 -24.54
N LYS A 16 -6.76 -40.32 -24.79
CA LYS A 16 -7.98 -40.05 -23.99
C LYS A 16 -9.17 -40.75 -24.72
N PRO A 17 -10.42 -40.92 -24.18
CA PRO A 17 -11.05 -40.28 -23.00
C PRO A 17 -11.99 -41.17 -22.12
N HIS A 18 -12.53 -40.53 -21.06
CA HIS A 18 -13.84 -40.71 -20.38
C HIS A 18 -13.97 -41.40 -18.99
N SER A 19 -14.53 -40.56 -18.10
CA SER A 19 -15.58 -40.78 -17.08
C SER A 19 -15.26 -41.39 -15.70
N ASN A 20 -15.48 -40.52 -14.70
CA ASN A 20 -15.97 -40.74 -13.34
C ASN A 20 -15.33 -41.84 -12.47
N CYS A 21 -14.53 -41.42 -11.49
CA CYS A 21 -14.53 -41.97 -10.14
C CYS A 21 -14.13 -40.89 -9.12
N ASN A 22 -14.96 -40.71 -8.10
CA ASN A 22 -14.62 -40.03 -6.85
C ASN A 22 -13.48 -40.78 -6.16
N GLY A 23 -12.48 -40.06 -5.65
CA GLY A 23 -11.42 -40.61 -4.82
C GLY A 23 -10.70 -39.48 -4.10
N GLU A 24 -10.74 -39.53 -2.78
CA GLU A 24 -9.96 -38.71 -1.86
C GLU A 24 -8.46 -38.87 -2.16
N TYR A 25 -7.75 -37.77 -2.39
CA TYR A 25 -6.29 -37.78 -2.49
C TYR A 25 -5.70 -37.25 -1.18
N PHE A 26 -5.11 -38.16 -0.42
CA PHE A 26 -4.10 -37.84 0.58
C PHE A 26 -2.81 -37.44 -0.16
N LEU A 27 -2.43 -36.17 -0.10
CA LEU A 27 -1.10 -35.72 -0.50
C LEU A 27 -0.15 -35.87 0.69
N TYR A 28 0.76 -36.84 0.57
CA TYR A 28 1.93 -36.96 1.41
C TYR A 28 2.83 -35.73 1.22
N SER A 29 2.92 -34.89 2.25
CA SER A 29 3.95 -33.85 2.34
C SER A 29 5.31 -34.49 2.61
N ALA A 30 6.25 -34.36 1.68
CA ALA A 30 7.66 -34.64 1.92
C ALA A 30 8.24 -33.52 2.80
N LEU A 31 8.30 -33.74 4.11
CA LEU A 31 9.07 -32.93 5.05
C LEU A 31 10.55 -33.36 5.02
N PRO A 32 11.53 -32.44 5.04
CA PRO A 32 12.92 -32.80 5.32
C PRO A 32 13.12 -33.11 6.83
N PRO A 33 14.12 -33.94 7.18
CA PRO A 33 14.19 -34.59 8.48
C PRO A 33 14.72 -33.66 9.59
N TRP A 34 13.97 -33.60 10.69
CA TRP A 34 14.44 -33.04 11.95
C TRP A 34 15.39 -34.02 12.66
N PRO A 35 16.54 -33.59 13.21
CA PRO A 35 17.24 -34.37 14.20
C PRO A 35 16.60 -34.14 15.58
N CYS A 36 15.90 -35.16 16.07
CA CYS A 36 15.48 -35.29 17.45
C CYS A 36 16.69 -35.29 18.39
N ASN A 37 16.67 -34.44 19.42
CA ASN A 37 17.36 -34.70 20.69
C ASN A 37 16.61 -33.98 21.81
N VAL A 38 15.81 -34.75 22.55
CA VAL A 38 15.23 -34.37 23.84
C VAL A 38 15.97 -35.19 24.90
N PRO A 39 16.57 -34.60 25.94
CA PRO A 39 16.91 -35.34 27.14
C PRO A 39 15.68 -35.40 28.05
N GLU A 40 15.33 -36.63 28.46
CA GLU A 40 14.38 -36.96 29.51
C GLU A 40 14.68 -36.19 30.81
N ARG A 41 13.62 -35.75 31.52
CA ARG A 41 13.58 -35.81 32.99
C ARG A 41 12.16 -35.76 33.55
N GLU A 42 11.88 -36.84 34.27
CA GLU A 42 11.22 -36.94 35.58
C GLU A 42 9.71 -36.67 35.70
N THR A 43 9.02 -37.79 35.91
CA THR A 43 7.74 -37.97 36.56
C THR A 43 7.79 -37.58 38.05
N HIS A 44 6.77 -36.87 38.53
CA HIS A 44 6.27 -37.05 39.89
C HIS A 44 4.76 -36.76 39.98
N GLN A 45 4.02 -37.77 40.45
CA GLN A 45 2.63 -37.69 40.87
C GLN A 45 2.51 -37.05 42.26
N GLY A 46 1.39 -36.36 42.51
CA GLY A 46 0.70 -36.47 43.80
C GLY A 46 0.11 -35.19 44.43
N ASN A 47 -1.22 -35.03 44.26
CA ASN A 47 -2.22 -34.56 45.25
C ASN A 47 -2.12 -33.14 45.86
N THR A 48 -3.17 -32.37 46.17
CA THR A 48 -4.64 -32.39 46.01
C THR A 48 -5.14 -31.03 46.55
N LYS A 49 -6.11 -30.38 45.90
CA LYS A 49 -7.44 -30.09 46.49
C LYS A 49 -8.36 -29.29 45.55
N ARG A 50 -9.59 -29.78 45.51
CA ARG A 50 -10.78 -29.35 44.75
C ARG A 50 -11.51 -28.17 45.40
N VAL A 51 -12.23 -27.42 44.56
CA VAL A 51 -13.61 -26.92 44.78
C VAL A 51 -14.34 -26.99 43.40
N VAL A 52 -15.09 -28.06 43.06
CA VAL A 52 -16.58 -28.23 43.00
C VAL A 52 -17.30 -27.10 42.19
N ASP A 53 -17.60 -27.27 40.87
CA ASP A 53 -18.79 -27.91 40.18
C ASP A 53 -20.11 -27.08 40.32
N PRO A 54 -21.11 -27.00 39.38
CA PRO A 54 -21.35 -27.81 38.17
C PRO A 54 -21.99 -27.16 36.91
N ARG A 55 -22.02 -27.99 35.84
CA ARG A 55 -23.08 -28.21 34.81
C ARG A 55 -22.69 -27.95 33.35
N VAL A 56 -22.28 -29.04 32.72
CA VAL A 56 -22.51 -29.36 31.31
C VAL A 56 -24.01 -29.57 31.07
N VAL A 57 -24.58 -28.89 30.07
CA VAL A 57 -25.71 -29.41 29.28
C VAL A 57 -25.38 -29.17 27.81
N GLN A 58 -25.11 -30.27 27.13
CA GLN A 58 -25.03 -30.41 25.69
C GLN A 58 -26.47 -30.55 25.16
N ALA A 59 -26.85 -29.77 24.15
CA ALA A 59 -28.10 -29.98 23.42
C ALA A 59 -27.89 -29.67 21.93
N ASP A 60 -28.03 -30.71 21.12
CA ASP A 60 -28.09 -30.70 19.66
C ASP A 60 -29.46 -30.21 19.12
N MET A 61 -29.44 -29.82 17.83
CA MET A 61 -30.53 -29.68 16.82
C MET A 61 -31.12 -28.28 16.57
N PRO A 62 -31.69 -27.96 15.38
CA PRO A 62 -31.38 -28.39 13.99
C PRO A 62 -31.36 -27.22 12.96
N VAL A 63 -31.00 -27.54 11.71
CA VAL A 63 -31.04 -26.64 10.53
C VAL A 63 -32.50 -26.28 10.14
N GLY A 64 -32.75 -24.98 9.93
CA GLY A 64 -33.92 -24.45 9.22
C GLY A 64 -35.00 -23.77 10.09
N SER A 65 -34.88 -22.45 10.32
CA SER A 65 -35.98 -21.58 10.74
C SER A 65 -35.67 -20.10 10.44
N MET A 66 -36.55 -19.47 9.66
CA MET A 66 -36.54 -18.03 9.34
C MET A 66 -36.68 -17.16 10.59
N ILE A 67 -35.79 -16.18 10.75
CA ILE A 67 -35.95 -15.09 11.73
C ILE A 67 -36.57 -13.88 11.01
N ARG A 68 -37.81 -13.53 11.39
CA ARG A 68 -38.44 -12.25 11.04
C ARG A 68 -37.95 -11.16 12.01
N ILE A 69 -37.24 -10.16 11.50
CA ILE A 69 -36.87 -8.96 12.26
C ILE A 69 -37.96 -7.90 12.06
N ASN A 70 -38.66 -7.54 13.13
CA ASN A 70 -39.59 -6.41 13.17
C ASN A 70 -38.81 -5.12 13.51
N ILE A 71 -38.63 -4.23 12.54
CA ILE A 71 -38.05 -2.90 12.77
C ILE A 71 -39.18 -1.92 13.15
N ARG A 72 -39.20 -1.47 14.41
CA ARG A 72 -40.07 -0.34 14.84
C ARG A 72 -39.41 0.99 14.45
N ARG A 73 -40.08 1.77 13.58
CA ARG A 73 -39.78 3.19 13.33
C ARG A 73 -40.13 4.03 14.57
N TYR A 74 -39.19 4.82 15.07
CA TYR A 74 -39.49 5.96 15.94
C TYR A 74 -39.84 7.18 15.08
N GLY A 75 -41.00 7.78 15.37
CA GLY A 75 -41.55 8.92 14.65
C GLY A 75 -40.91 10.24 15.05
N MET A 76 -40.67 11.09 14.07
CA MET A 76 -40.43 12.53 14.24
C MET A 76 -41.76 13.24 14.42
N ASP A 77 -41.88 14.06 15.46
CA ASP A 77 -42.97 15.03 15.57
C ASP A 77 -42.58 16.18 16.51
N LYS A 78 -42.33 17.38 15.95
CA LYS A 78 -43.16 18.59 16.13
C LYS A 78 -42.40 19.88 15.83
N ILE A 79 -42.98 20.59 14.87
CA ILE A 79 -42.71 21.95 14.42
C ILE A 79 -43.17 22.97 15.48
N ARG A 80 -42.39 24.03 15.71
CA ARG A 80 -42.87 25.34 16.18
C ARG A 80 -42.28 26.45 15.30
N LYS A 81 -43.14 27.24 14.65
CA LYS A 81 -42.81 28.52 13.98
C LYS A 81 -42.78 29.68 14.98
N PRO A 82 -42.05 30.76 14.67
CA PRO A 82 -42.70 32.06 14.44
C PRO A 82 -42.21 32.81 13.18
N CYS A 83 -43.04 33.74 12.69
CA CYS A 83 -42.88 34.59 11.48
C CYS A 83 -42.11 35.92 11.75
N PRO A 84 -42.02 36.89 10.80
CA PRO A 84 -41.12 36.94 9.64
C PRO A 84 -40.25 38.23 9.59
N GLY A 85 -39.12 38.24 8.88
CA GLY A 85 -38.42 39.49 8.57
C GLY A 85 -37.08 39.36 7.83
N SER A 86 -36.99 40.05 6.70
CA SER A 86 -35.82 40.29 5.83
C SER A 86 -35.25 39.13 5.01
N SER A 87 -35.28 39.38 3.71
CA SER A 87 -34.88 38.57 2.57
C SER A 87 -33.36 38.44 2.39
N SER A 88 -32.88 37.21 2.23
CA SER A 88 -31.64 36.90 1.51
C SER A 88 -31.85 35.62 0.71
N ARG A 89 -31.48 35.66 -0.58
CA ARG A 89 -31.74 34.60 -1.56
C ARG A 89 -30.73 33.45 -1.37
N LEU A 90 -31.18 32.29 -0.90
CA LEU A 90 -30.45 31.02 -1.06
C LEU A 90 -31.01 30.26 -2.27
N ARG A 91 -30.13 29.88 -3.19
CA ARG A 91 -30.43 29.00 -4.34
C ARG A 91 -30.60 27.56 -3.83
N ALA A 92 -31.68 26.92 -4.26
CA ALA A 92 -32.00 25.52 -3.96
C ALA A 92 -31.23 24.57 -4.89
N ALA A 93 -30.60 23.53 -4.34
CA ALA A 93 -30.03 22.42 -5.07
C ALA A 93 -31.14 21.44 -5.48
N GLY A 94 -31.31 21.23 -6.78
CA GLY A 94 -32.23 20.24 -7.35
C GLY A 94 -31.55 18.88 -7.49
N THR A 95 -32.12 17.86 -6.86
CA THR A 95 -31.68 16.47 -6.96
C THR A 95 -32.39 15.80 -8.15
N ALA A 96 -31.65 15.33 -9.15
CA ALA A 96 -32.19 14.52 -10.24
C ALA A 96 -31.81 13.05 -10.03
N LEU A 97 -32.83 12.21 -9.80
CA LEU A 97 -32.72 10.75 -9.79
C LEU A 97 -32.55 10.24 -11.23
N LEU A 98 -31.55 9.40 -11.48
CA LEU A 98 -31.46 8.53 -12.64
C LEU A 98 -31.54 7.07 -12.17
N ALA A 99 -32.64 6.41 -12.54
CA ALA A 99 -32.86 4.99 -12.32
C ALA A 99 -32.25 4.19 -13.47
N GLY A 100 -31.28 3.31 -13.16
CA GLY A 100 -30.67 2.38 -14.10
C GLY A 100 -31.02 0.93 -13.75
N CYS A 101 -31.49 0.19 -14.75
CA CYS A 101 -31.84 -1.24 -14.68
C CYS A 101 -30.63 -2.10 -14.27
N LEU A 102 -30.79 -2.93 -13.23
CA LEU A 102 -29.84 -3.98 -12.88
C LEU A 102 -30.05 -5.22 -13.76
N THR A 103 -29.06 -5.53 -14.58
CA THR A 103 -28.78 -6.91 -15.00
C THR A 103 -27.66 -7.45 -14.11
N LEU A 104 -28.00 -8.40 -13.23
CA LEU A 104 -27.04 -9.11 -12.39
C LEU A 104 -26.21 -10.07 -13.26
N ALA A 105 -25.00 -9.67 -13.60
CA ALA A 105 -23.93 -10.59 -13.96
C ALA A 105 -23.12 -10.86 -12.69
N ALA A 106 -23.05 -12.13 -12.27
CA ALA A 106 -22.08 -12.57 -11.28
C ALA A 106 -20.71 -12.60 -11.96
N GLY A 107 -19.96 -11.50 -11.85
CA GLY A 107 -18.57 -11.39 -12.24
C GLY A 107 -17.74 -10.99 -11.02
N ALA A 108 -16.49 -11.43 -10.94
CA ALA A 108 -15.52 -10.87 -10.01
C ALA A 108 -15.58 -9.33 -10.11
N SER A 109 -15.70 -8.64 -8.98
CA SER A 109 -15.84 -7.18 -8.98
C SER A 109 -14.52 -6.56 -9.36
N ALA A 110 -14.36 -6.20 -10.64
CA ALA A 110 -13.25 -5.35 -11.05
C ALA A 110 -13.27 -4.06 -10.22
N ASN A 111 -12.08 -3.58 -9.85
CA ASN A 111 -11.96 -2.33 -9.11
C ASN A 111 -12.06 -1.16 -10.08
N GLU A 112 -13.12 -0.35 -9.92
CA GLU A 112 -13.29 0.90 -10.67
C GLU A 112 -12.34 1.99 -10.13
N ALA A 113 -11.64 2.68 -11.01
CA ALA A 113 -10.75 3.79 -10.65
C ALA A 113 -10.78 4.92 -11.69
N TYR A 114 -10.56 6.15 -11.23
CA TYR A 114 -10.36 7.33 -12.07
C TYR A 114 -8.90 7.73 -12.04
N LEU A 115 -8.08 7.08 -12.87
CA LEU A 115 -6.64 7.30 -12.92
C LEU A 115 -6.34 8.69 -13.46
N THR A 116 -5.43 9.40 -12.80
CA THR A 116 -4.87 10.64 -13.34
C THR A 116 -3.78 10.28 -14.32
N ARG A 117 -3.98 10.59 -15.60
CA ARG A 117 -3.03 10.31 -16.70
C ARG A 117 -2.04 11.44 -16.91
N PHE A 118 -2.45 12.65 -16.54
CA PHE A 118 -1.62 13.84 -16.60
C PHE A 118 -1.99 14.77 -15.44
N GLY A 119 -0.98 15.37 -14.81
CA GLY A 119 -1.16 16.31 -13.72
C GLY A 119 -1.49 15.67 -12.35
N PRO A 120 -2.02 16.47 -11.39
CA PRO A 120 -2.18 17.92 -11.50
C PRO A 120 -0.86 18.63 -11.78
N GLU A 121 -0.85 19.50 -12.78
CA GLU A 121 0.27 20.41 -13.07
C GLU A 121 -0.26 21.83 -13.11
N THR A 122 0.56 22.79 -12.66
CA THR A 122 0.21 24.21 -12.67
C THR A 122 1.17 24.95 -13.59
N TYR A 123 0.61 25.66 -14.57
CA TYR A 123 1.36 26.44 -15.55
C TYR A 123 1.18 27.92 -15.27
N ALA A 124 2.30 28.63 -15.12
CA ALA A 124 2.29 30.08 -14.92
C ALA A 124 2.03 30.80 -16.24
N ALA A 125 1.15 31.79 -16.20
CA ALA A 125 0.92 32.69 -17.32
C ALA A 125 2.14 33.57 -17.64
N ALA A 126 2.08 34.23 -18.79
CA ALA A 126 3.00 35.29 -19.15
C ALA A 126 2.22 36.55 -19.58
N GLU A 127 2.81 37.71 -19.30
CA GLU A 127 2.29 39.00 -19.72
C GLU A 127 2.75 39.31 -21.16
N GLY A 128 1.83 39.82 -21.98
CA GLY A 128 2.11 40.28 -23.35
C GLY A 128 2.10 39.17 -24.41
N GLU A 129 2.95 38.15 -24.26
CA GLU A 129 3.05 37.03 -25.21
C GLU A 129 2.75 35.68 -24.51
N PRO A 130 1.98 34.77 -25.14
CA PRO A 130 1.65 33.48 -24.54
C PRO A 130 2.90 32.64 -24.27
N ARG A 131 2.95 31.98 -23.10
CA ARG A 131 3.97 31.00 -22.77
C ARG A 131 3.52 29.61 -23.20
N SER A 132 4.36 28.92 -23.97
CA SER A 132 4.07 27.58 -24.46
C SER A 132 4.73 26.48 -23.62
N TYR A 133 4.02 25.38 -23.45
CA TYR A 133 4.44 24.17 -22.75
C TYR A 133 4.13 22.94 -23.59
N SER A 134 4.92 21.87 -23.46
CA SER A 134 4.64 20.59 -24.09
C SER A 134 5.15 19.45 -23.22
N SER A 135 4.36 18.39 -23.10
CA SER A 135 4.71 17.19 -22.36
C SER A 135 4.05 15.96 -22.98
N THR A 136 4.61 14.78 -22.72
CA THR A 136 4.03 13.51 -23.15
C THR A 136 3.55 12.69 -21.96
N PHE A 137 2.50 11.89 -22.16
CA PHE A 137 1.99 11.00 -21.12
C PHE A 137 1.33 9.76 -21.72
N ARG A 138 1.35 8.66 -20.94
CA ARG A 138 0.71 7.39 -21.31
C ARG A 138 -0.71 7.30 -20.77
N ALA A 139 -1.56 6.59 -21.50
CA ALA A 139 -2.93 6.32 -21.10
C ALA A 139 -3.44 4.99 -21.69
N ILE A 140 -4.68 4.63 -21.38
CA ILE A 140 -5.40 3.59 -22.12
C ILE A 140 -6.01 4.26 -23.36
N ASP A 141 -6.06 3.54 -24.48
CA ASP A 141 -6.85 3.98 -25.63
C ASP A 141 -8.33 4.09 -25.23
N GLY A 142 -8.92 5.28 -25.28
CA GLY A 142 -10.27 5.45 -24.78
C GLY A 142 -10.67 6.86 -24.36
N PRO A 143 -11.93 7.00 -23.90
CA PRO A 143 -12.45 8.28 -23.42
C PRO A 143 -11.75 8.71 -22.13
N ALA A 144 -11.53 10.01 -22.00
CA ALA A 144 -11.03 10.65 -20.79
C ALA A 144 -11.64 12.04 -20.62
N THR A 145 -11.27 12.74 -19.57
CA THR A 145 -11.68 14.13 -19.35
C THR A 145 -10.47 14.94 -18.88
N ILE A 146 -10.23 16.07 -19.52
CA ILE A 146 -9.33 17.11 -19.03
C ILE A 146 -10.12 18.07 -18.16
N PHE A 147 -9.60 18.33 -16.97
CA PHE A 147 -10.10 19.28 -15.99
C PHE A 147 -9.11 20.43 -15.91
N LEU A 148 -9.63 21.64 -15.97
CA LEU A 148 -8.87 22.87 -16.00
C LEU A 148 -9.44 23.82 -14.96
N GLN A 149 -8.54 24.52 -14.27
CA GLN A 149 -8.89 25.63 -13.39
C GLN A 149 -7.98 26.79 -13.74
N GLU A 150 -8.57 27.92 -14.13
CA GLU A 150 -7.83 29.15 -14.34
C GLU A 150 -7.92 30.08 -13.13
N ASP A 151 -6.88 30.87 -12.95
CA ASP A 151 -6.83 32.04 -12.08
C ASP A 151 -6.02 33.13 -12.78
N GLY A 152 -6.67 34.21 -13.22
CA GLY A 152 -5.99 35.34 -13.88
C GLY A 152 -5.49 35.04 -15.29
N ILE A 153 -6.13 34.12 -16.01
CA ILE A 153 -5.80 33.79 -17.40
C ILE A 153 -6.60 34.66 -18.38
N LEU A 154 -5.93 35.21 -19.39
CA LEU A 154 -6.54 36.01 -20.46
C LEU A 154 -6.86 35.16 -21.70
N ASP A 155 -5.96 34.24 -22.05
CA ASP A 155 -6.12 33.30 -23.16
C ASP A 155 -5.37 32.00 -22.85
N ALA A 156 -6.01 30.86 -23.10
CA ALA A 156 -5.40 29.55 -22.99
C ALA A 156 -5.80 28.68 -24.18
N ARG A 157 -4.80 28.10 -24.85
CA ARG A 157 -5.00 27.09 -25.89
C ARG A 157 -4.38 25.79 -25.44
N ILE A 158 -5.12 24.71 -25.60
CA ILE A 158 -4.65 23.38 -25.27
C ILE A 158 -4.87 22.48 -26.48
N LYS A 159 -3.83 21.73 -26.85
CA LYS A 159 -3.91 20.67 -27.84
C LYS A 159 -3.57 19.34 -27.21
N ILE A 160 -4.31 18.31 -27.62
CA ILE A 160 -3.98 16.92 -27.34
C ILE A 160 -3.74 16.24 -28.67
N ASN A 161 -2.53 15.71 -28.89
CA ASN A 161 -2.13 15.06 -30.14
C ASN A 161 -2.35 15.95 -31.37
N GLY A 162 -2.08 17.26 -31.23
CA GLY A 162 -2.27 18.26 -32.28
C GLY A 162 -3.72 18.70 -32.53
N ILE A 163 -4.70 18.15 -31.79
CA ILE A 163 -6.12 18.54 -31.87
C ILE A 163 -6.41 19.57 -30.79
N ASP A 164 -6.96 20.73 -31.16
CA ASP A 164 -7.42 21.74 -30.20
C ASP A 164 -8.57 21.19 -29.36
N VAL A 165 -8.45 21.30 -28.03
CA VAL A 165 -9.42 20.79 -27.06
C VAL A 165 -10.05 21.87 -26.19
N LEU A 166 -9.53 23.09 -26.23
CA LEU A 166 -10.06 24.20 -25.46
C LEU A 166 -9.94 25.50 -26.24
N GLU A 167 -11.04 26.24 -26.28
CA GLU A 167 -11.11 27.63 -26.72
C GLU A 167 -11.43 28.54 -25.51
N PRO A 168 -11.13 29.84 -25.56
CA PRO A 168 -11.25 30.74 -24.40
C PRO A 168 -12.66 30.88 -23.80
N ALA A 169 -13.70 30.47 -24.51
CA ALA A 169 -15.09 30.53 -24.07
C ALA A 169 -15.55 29.30 -23.26
N ASP A 170 -14.66 28.33 -23.02
CA ASP A 170 -15.00 27.03 -22.43
C ASP A 170 -14.99 27.01 -20.89
N PHE A 171 -14.50 28.07 -20.23
CA PHE A 171 -14.50 28.20 -18.77
C PHE A 171 -15.86 28.68 -18.24
N ASP A 172 -16.28 28.14 -17.10
CA ASP A 172 -17.49 28.55 -16.39
C ASP A 172 -17.27 29.81 -15.54
N ASP A 173 -18.32 30.27 -14.85
CA ASP A 173 -18.26 31.46 -13.99
C ASP A 173 -17.26 31.35 -12.81
N ASN A 174 -16.72 30.15 -12.53
CA ASN A 174 -15.72 29.90 -11.51
C ASN A 174 -14.31 29.66 -12.09
N GLY A 175 -14.12 29.86 -13.40
CA GLY A 175 -12.85 29.59 -14.07
C GLY A 175 -12.57 28.09 -14.25
N GLU A 176 -13.59 27.23 -14.17
CA GLU A 176 -13.46 25.79 -14.35
C GLU A 176 -13.86 25.36 -15.77
N ALA A 177 -13.12 24.42 -16.36
CA ALA A 177 -13.53 23.75 -17.58
C ALA A 177 -13.29 22.24 -17.50
N ALA A 178 -14.22 21.47 -18.06
CA ALA A 178 -14.11 20.01 -18.16
C ALA A 178 -14.44 19.55 -19.58
N VAL A 179 -13.42 19.11 -20.32
CA VAL A 179 -13.57 18.72 -21.73
C VAL A 179 -13.33 17.23 -21.92
N ARG A 180 -14.19 16.58 -22.71
CA ARG A 180 -14.02 15.17 -23.07
C ARG A 180 -12.89 15.02 -24.07
N LEU A 181 -12.03 14.04 -23.81
CA LEU A 181 -10.92 13.66 -24.67
C LEU A 181 -11.09 12.24 -25.17
N GLN A 182 -10.47 11.95 -26.31
CA GLN A 182 -10.14 10.58 -26.71
C GLN A 182 -8.62 10.45 -26.65
N LEU A 183 -8.14 9.63 -25.71
CA LEU A 183 -6.71 9.37 -25.54
C LEU A 183 -6.26 8.18 -26.36
N GLN A 184 -4.99 8.20 -26.74
CA GLN A 184 -4.24 7.10 -27.33
C GLN A 184 -3.29 6.51 -26.28
N PRO A 185 -2.60 5.38 -26.54
CA PRO A 185 -1.60 4.84 -25.60
C PRO A 185 -0.46 5.82 -25.28
N GLU A 186 -0.08 6.65 -26.24
CA GLU A 186 0.87 7.74 -26.11
C GLU A 186 0.20 9.04 -26.52
N ASN A 187 0.30 10.07 -25.69
CA ASN A 187 -0.29 11.37 -25.97
C ASN A 187 0.73 12.48 -25.77
N THR A 188 0.59 13.54 -26.55
CA THR A 188 1.28 14.81 -26.34
C THR A 188 0.24 15.86 -25.95
N ILE A 189 0.47 16.56 -24.85
CA ILE A 189 -0.26 17.77 -24.48
C ILE A 189 0.61 18.98 -24.81
N GLU A 190 0.03 19.95 -25.49
CA GLU A 190 0.65 21.24 -25.77
C GLU A 190 -0.26 22.33 -25.20
N LEU A 191 0.32 23.27 -24.46
CA LEU A 191 -0.40 24.39 -23.85
C LEU A 191 0.22 25.70 -24.29
N SER A 192 -0.60 26.73 -24.41
CA SER A 192 -0.18 28.12 -24.62
C SER A 192 -1.01 29.00 -23.70
N VAL A 193 -0.37 29.65 -22.74
CA VAL A 193 -1.04 30.36 -21.65
C VAL A 193 -0.60 31.83 -21.62
N LEU A 194 -1.56 32.74 -21.75
CA LEU A 194 -1.40 34.19 -21.65
C LEU A 194 -2.29 34.69 -20.51
N GLY A 195 -1.77 35.59 -19.67
CA GLY A 195 -2.52 36.04 -18.51
C GLY A 195 -1.83 37.17 -17.75
N GLU A 196 -2.33 37.42 -16.55
CA GLU A 196 -1.72 38.34 -15.60
C GLU A 196 -0.37 37.81 -15.08
N PRO A 197 0.51 38.65 -14.51
CA PRO A 197 1.84 38.24 -14.04
C PRO A 197 1.84 37.08 -13.03
N ASP A 198 0.80 36.98 -12.20
CA ASP A 198 0.62 35.92 -11.20
C ASP A 198 -0.46 34.91 -11.61
N GLY A 199 -0.93 34.98 -12.86
CA GLY A 199 -1.97 34.09 -13.38
C GLY A 199 -1.48 32.65 -13.52
N SER A 200 -2.38 31.69 -13.36
CA SER A 200 -2.06 30.27 -13.44
C SER A 200 -3.18 29.44 -14.06
N LEU A 201 -2.78 28.35 -14.74
CA LEU A 201 -3.68 27.34 -15.27
C LEU A 201 -3.32 25.98 -14.66
N ASN A 202 -4.23 25.42 -13.86
CA ASN A 202 -4.10 24.05 -13.38
C ASN A 202 -4.71 23.08 -14.38
N VAL A 203 -4.02 21.97 -14.63
CA VAL A 203 -4.40 20.97 -15.64
C VAL A 203 -4.34 19.58 -15.06
N ARG A 204 -5.42 18.82 -15.26
CA ARG A 204 -5.50 17.41 -14.86
C ARG A 204 -6.27 16.59 -15.88
N VAL A 205 -5.68 15.52 -16.40
CA VAL A 205 -6.39 14.56 -17.24
C VAL A 205 -6.73 13.32 -16.42
N ARG A 206 -8.01 12.96 -16.35
CA ARG A 206 -8.48 11.73 -15.69
C ARG A 206 -9.14 10.79 -16.66
N GLN A 207 -8.92 9.50 -16.47
CA GLN A 207 -9.50 8.43 -17.26
C GLN A 207 -10.13 7.40 -16.34
N TYR A 208 -11.38 7.04 -16.62
CA TYR A 208 -12.04 5.93 -15.95
C TYR A 208 -11.46 4.61 -16.44
N THR A 209 -11.28 3.66 -15.53
CA THR A 209 -10.91 2.29 -15.86
C THR A 209 -11.41 1.31 -14.82
N GLU A 210 -11.40 0.05 -15.20
CA GLU A 210 -11.63 -1.10 -14.33
C GLU A 210 -10.44 -2.03 -14.48
N ALA A 211 -10.01 -2.63 -13.37
CA ALA A 211 -8.97 -3.64 -13.38
C ALA A 211 -9.18 -4.69 -12.28
N ASP A 212 -8.67 -5.88 -12.55
CA ASP A 212 -8.73 -7.01 -11.64
C ASP A 212 -7.32 -7.41 -11.18
N ILE A 213 -6.62 -6.47 -10.54
CA ILE A 213 -5.29 -6.75 -9.96
C ILE A 213 -5.40 -7.65 -8.73
N ASN A 214 -6.48 -7.48 -7.95
CA ASN A 214 -6.83 -8.28 -6.77
C ASN A 214 -5.63 -8.61 -5.86
N VAL A 215 -4.97 -7.58 -5.33
CA VAL A 215 -4.01 -7.77 -4.25
C VAL A 215 -4.71 -8.49 -3.09
N ARG A 216 -4.13 -9.61 -2.67
CA ARG A 216 -4.70 -10.45 -1.61
C ARG A 216 -4.25 -10.07 -0.22
N ALA A 217 -3.04 -9.55 -0.10
CA ALA A 217 -2.45 -9.18 1.18
C ALA A 217 -1.24 -8.27 0.98
N LYS A 218 -0.89 -7.56 2.06
CA LYS A 218 0.43 -6.93 2.21
C LYS A 218 1.40 -7.96 2.79
N MET A 219 2.50 -8.19 2.09
CA MET A 219 3.52 -9.16 2.52
C MET A 219 4.54 -8.54 3.45
N TYR A 220 5.05 -7.37 3.10
CA TYR A 220 6.02 -6.65 3.91
C TYR A 220 6.14 -5.19 3.51
N PHE A 221 6.82 -4.40 4.34
CA PHE A 221 7.53 -3.21 3.89
C PHE A 221 9.04 -3.46 4.04
N GLY A 222 9.81 -3.04 3.06
CA GLY A 222 11.25 -3.25 2.99
C GLY A 222 12.00 -2.10 3.64
N ILE A 223 12.87 -2.42 4.59
CA ILE A 223 13.80 -1.50 5.25
C ILE A 223 15.23 -1.91 4.88
N ASN A 224 16.03 -0.95 4.43
CA ASN A 224 17.45 -1.20 4.23
C ASN A 224 18.25 -0.64 5.42
N THR A 225 19.25 -1.39 5.87
CA THR A 225 20.06 -1.07 7.05
C THR A 225 21.55 -1.05 6.73
N SER A 226 22.31 -0.24 7.47
CA SER A 226 23.76 -0.23 7.39
C SER A 226 24.41 -1.40 8.17
N ASN A 227 23.67 -2.07 9.05
CA ASN A 227 24.18 -3.14 9.89
C ASN A 227 23.06 -4.09 10.37
N MET A 228 22.97 -5.25 9.75
CA MET A 228 21.94 -6.25 10.02
C MET A 228 21.96 -6.75 11.46
N ALA A 229 23.13 -6.95 12.05
CA ALA A 229 23.23 -7.46 13.42
C ALA A 229 22.63 -6.46 14.42
N ARG A 230 22.97 -5.18 14.30
CA ARG A 230 22.44 -4.08 15.13
C ARG A 230 20.94 -3.90 14.91
N GLN A 231 20.49 -3.95 13.66
CA GLN A 231 19.07 -3.78 13.32
C GLN A 231 18.20 -4.92 13.89
N ARG A 232 18.68 -6.17 13.83
CA ARG A 232 17.97 -7.32 14.39
C ARG A 232 17.85 -7.25 15.91
N GLU A 233 18.91 -6.83 16.60
CA GLU A 233 18.86 -6.65 18.06
C GLU A 233 17.83 -5.59 18.46
N PHE A 234 17.75 -4.49 17.72
CA PHE A 234 16.71 -3.48 17.90
C PHE A 234 15.30 -4.04 17.66
N TYR A 235 15.05 -4.75 16.57
CA TYR A 235 13.72 -5.30 16.30
C TYR A 235 13.32 -6.41 17.29
N ASN A 236 14.26 -7.23 17.77
CA ASN A 236 14.00 -8.15 18.87
C ASN A 236 13.55 -7.41 20.15
N THR A 237 14.11 -6.22 20.41
CA THR A 237 13.74 -5.36 21.54
C THR A 237 12.31 -4.81 21.41
N LEU A 238 11.77 -4.74 20.19
CA LEU A 238 10.36 -4.40 19.93
C LEU A 238 9.42 -5.62 20.00
N GLY A 239 9.93 -6.81 20.34
CA GLY A 239 9.14 -8.04 20.37
C GLY A 239 8.95 -8.69 18.99
N LEU A 240 9.59 -8.17 17.95
CA LEU A 240 9.59 -8.79 16.62
C LEU A 240 10.51 -10.01 16.63
N THR A 241 10.08 -11.08 15.98
CA THR A 241 10.84 -12.32 15.84
C THR A 241 11.20 -12.55 14.39
N GLY A 242 12.32 -13.23 14.11
CA GLY A 242 12.80 -13.45 12.75
C GLY A 242 13.07 -14.90 12.42
N GLU A 243 12.40 -15.40 11.39
CA GLU A 243 12.70 -16.67 10.72
C GLU A 243 13.09 -16.35 9.27
N ILE A 244 14.21 -16.92 8.82
CA ILE A 244 15.00 -16.61 7.59
C ILE A 244 16.13 -15.61 7.87
N TYR A 245 17.28 -16.15 8.32
CA TYR A 245 18.57 -15.46 8.37
C TYR A 245 19.75 -16.47 8.40
N PRO A 246 20.86 -16.23 7.67
CA PRO A 246 20.96 -15.29 6.55
C PRO A 246 20.28 -15.88 5.30
N ALA A 247 19.60 -15.05 4.50
CA ALA A 247 19.37 -15.34 3.09
C ALA A 247 20.33 -14.50 2.24
N GLY A 248 20.98 -15.16 1.26
CA GLY A 248 22.04 -14.62 0.41
C GLY A 248 23.38 -15.38 0.50
N PRO A 249 24.35 -15.09 -0.38
CA PRO A 249 24.33 -14.08 -1.44
C PRO A 249 23.37 -14.47 -2.58
N GLU A 250 22.69 -13.47 -3.13
CA GLU A 250 21.86 -13.62 -4.33
C GLU A 250 22.74 -13.25 -5.54
N GLU A 251 23.29 -14.25 -6.24
CA GLU A 251 24.10 -14.04 -7.46
C GLU A 251 23.24 -14.08 -8.73
N CYS A 252 21.95 -13.71 -8.60
CA CYS A 252 20.96 -13.80 -9.66
C CYS A 252 20.82 -12.46 -10.41
N LYS A 253 21.30 -12.41 -11.66
CA LYS A 253 21.30 -11.19 -12.46
C LYS A 253 19.91 -10.59 -12.68
N SER A 254 18.89 -11.41 -12.92
CA SER A 254 17.53 -10.89 -13.12
C SER A 254 16.87 -10.43 -11.84
N PHE A 255 17.17 -11.07 -10.71
CA PHE A 255 16.78 -10.56 -9.40
C PHE A 255 17.43 -9.19 -9.16
N ALA A 256 18.72 -9.04 -9.46
CA ALA A 256 19.41 -7.75 -9.38
C ALA A 256 18.74 -6.66 -10.25
N GLN A 257 18.41 -6.99 -11.49
CA GLN A 257 17.74 -6.07 -12.41
C GLN A 257 16.32 -5.71 -11.96
N SER A 258 15.58 -6.64 -11.36
CA SER A 258 14.25 -6.36 -10.79
C SER A 258 14.32 -5.31 -9.67
N LEU A 259 15.44 -5.27 -8.93
CA LEU A 259 15.75 -4.30 -7.88
C LEU A 259 16.40 -3.00 -8.40
N GLY A 260 16.53 -2.87 -9.73
CA GLY A 260 17.13 -1.71 -10.40
C GLY A 260 18.67 -1.73 -10.47
N PHE A 261 19.33 -2.83 -10.13
CA PHE A 261 20.77 -2.97 -10.26
C PHE A 261 21.17 -3.45 -11.67
N PRO A 262 22.22 -2.89 -12.28
CA PRO A 262 22.69 -3.34 -13.60
C PRO A 262 23.37 -4.73 -13.55
N ASP A 263 23.96 -5.07 -12.40
CA ASP A 263 24.72 -6.29 -12.16
C ASP A 263 24.41 -6.87 -10.77
N ASP A 264 24.89 -8.10 -10.52
CA ASP A 264 24.72 -8.84 -9.27
C ASP A 264 25.15 -8.03 -8.03
N TYR A 265 24.43 -8.26 -6.94
CA TYR A 265 24.59 -7.55 -5.68
C TYR A 265 24.75 -8.55 -4.53
N ARG A 266 25.10 -8.04 -3.35
CA ARG A 266 25.25 -8.87 -2.14
C ARG A 266 24.38 -8.31 -1.04
N ILE A 267 23.60 -9.18 -0.40
CA ILE A 267 22.72 -8.84 0.71
C ILE A 267 22.82 -9.82 1.87
N PHE A 268 22.45 -9.33 3.04
CA PHE A 268 21.80 -10.14 4.07
C PHE A 268 20.34 -9.72 4.19
N VAL A 269 19.46 -10.68 4.40
CA VAL A 269 18.03 -10.46 4.63
C VAL A 269 17.60 -11.04 5.97
N ALA A 270 16.69 -10.34 6.65
CA ALA A 270 15.93 -10.84 7.79
C ALA A 270 14.46 -10.41 7.67
N LEU A 271 13.56 -11.38 7.60
CA LEU A 271 12.12 -11.15 7.69
C LEU A 271 11.69 -11.23 9.15
N THR A 272 11.06 -10.17 9.67
CA THR A 272 10.60 -10.15 11.06
C THR A 272 9.15 -9.71 11.21
N SER A 273 8.42 -10.29 12.15
CA SER A 273 7.08 -9.83 12.53
C SER A 273 6.74 -10.21 13.97
N LEU A 274 5.60 -9.74 14.48
CA LEU A 274 5.12 -10.06 15.83
C LEU A 274 4.57 -11.49 15.94
N THR A 275 4.18 -12.10 14.82
CA THR A 275 3.48 -13.39 14.79
C THR A 275 4.26 -14.49 14.05
N GLY A 276 5.42 -14.16 13.46
CA GLY A 276 6.15 -15.01 12.53
C GLY A 276 5.54 -15.05 11.11
N ALA A 277 4.35 -14.48 10.92
CA ALA A 277 3.65 -14.44 9.63
C ALA A 277 3.57 -12.99 9.09
N PRO A 278 3.22 -12.79 7.80
CA PRO A 278 2.99 -11.48 7.21
C PRO A 278 1.93 -10.63 7.95
N PRO A 279 2.02 -9.30 7.87
CA PRO A 279 3.05 -8.53 7.18
C PRO A 279 4.39 -8.51 7.95
N TRP A 280 5.50 -8.74 7.25
CA TRP A 280 6.85 -8.64 7.80
C TRP A 280 7.46 -7.24 7.66
N ILE A 281 8.52 -6.99 8.42
CA ILE A 281 9.59 -6.06 8.05
C ILE A 281 10.62 -6.88 7.28
N ASP A 282 10.82 -6.54 6.00
CA ASP A 282 11.90 -7.11 5.19
C ASP A 282 13.17 -6.25 5.37
N THR A 283 14.03 -6.65 6.31
CA THR A 283 15.26 -5.93 6.62
C THR A 283 16.38 -6.42 5.72
N VAL A 284 17.01 -5.51 4.98
CA VAL A 284 18.08 -5.84 4.01
C VAL A 284 19.34 -5.01 4.27
N GLU A 285 20.48 -5.68 4.41
CA GLU A 285 21.80 -5.04 4.41
C GLU A 285 22.46 -5.26 3.06
N PHE A 286 22.52 -4.23 2.22
CA PHE A 286 23.29 -4.26 0.98
C PHE A 286 24.78 -4.10 1.26
N ARG A 287 25.62 -4.83 0.51
CA ARG A 287 27.06 -4.92 0.77
C ARG A 287 27.91 -4.58 -0.44
N ASP A 288 29.20 -4.36 -0.16
CA ASP A 288 30.23 -4.06 -1.15
C ASP A 288 29.79 -2.90 -2.06
N ARG A 289 29.87 -3.06 -3.39
CA ARG A 289 29.48 -2.03 -4.37
C ARG A 289 27.98 -1.72 -4.42
N SER A 290 27.16 -2.53 -3.75
CA SER A 290 25.70 -2.37 -3.73
C SER A 290 25.23 -1.58 -2.51
N PHE A 291 26.11 -1.33 -1.54
CA PHE A 291 25.80 -0.45 -0.41
C PHE A 291 25.67 0.99 -0.89
N ARG A 292 24.66 1.69 -0.35
CA ARG A 292 24.39 3.11 -0.59
C ARG A 292 24.16 3.76 0.77
N ASP A 293 24.84 4.89 1.01
CA ASP A 293 24.89 5.56 2.32
C ASP A 293 23.93 6.76 2.45
N ASP A 294 23.04 6.94 1.47
CA ASP A 294 21.91 7.86 1.60
C ASP A 294 21.06 7.49 2.81
N ARG A 295 20.82 8.48 3.68
CA ARG A 295 20.13 8.32 4.95
C ARG A 295 18.63 8.05 4.76
N PRO A 296 17.95 7.49 5.76
CA PRO A 296 16.49 7.53 5.80
C PRO A 296 15.96 8.96 5.70
N TYR A 297 14.71 9.11 5.26
CA TYR A 297 14.07 10.43 5.14
C TYR A 297 14.21 11.23 6.44
N PRO A 298 14.70 12.49 6.37
CA PRO A 298 15.07 13.25 7.57
C PRO A 298 13.86 13.76 8.36
N SER A 299 12.68 13.84 7.74
CA SER A 299 11.45 14.38 8.31
C SER A 299 10.23 13.54 7.92
N LEU A 300 9.19 13.59 8.76
CA LEU A 300 7.96 12.81 8.58
C LEU A 300 7.07 13.31 7.43
N ASN A 301 7.39 14.44 6.80
CA ASN A 301 6.59 15.05 5.74
C ASN A 301 7.17 14.85 4.32
N HIS A 302 8.31 14.19 4.19
CA HIS A 302 8.95 13.90 2.90
C HIS A 302 8.09 12.94 2.07
N ILE A 303 7.94 13.16 0.75
CA ILE A 303 7.20 12.25 -0.15
C ILE A 303 7.84 10.87 -0.15
N GLY A 304 7.03 9.81 -0.06
CA GLY A 304 7.51 8.45 0.09
C GLY A 304 7.06 7.81 1.41
N MET A 305 7.72 6.70 1.77
CA MET A 305 7.39 5.96 2.99
C MET A 305 8.30 6.41 4.13
N ALA A 306 7.79 7.28 5.01
CA ALA A 306 8.61 7.83 6.11
C ALA A 306 8.59 6.96 7.37
N TYR A 307 7.51 6.21 7.63
CA TYR A 307 7.37 5.39 8.85
C TYR A 307 6.40 4.22 8.70
N ALA A 308 6.47 3.30 9.65
CA ALA A 308 5.44 2.28 9.90
C ALA A 308 4.84 2.46 11.30
N THR A 309 3.54 2.20 11.44
CA THR A 309 2.81 2.36 12.71
C THR A 309 2.50 1.00 13.33
N TYR A 310 2.90 0.80 14.58
CA TYR A 310 2.53 -0.36 15.40
C TYR A 310 1.59 0.08 16.52
N ALA A 311 0.67 -0.80 16.89
CA ALA A 311 -0.17 -0.61 18.06
C ALA A 311 0.48 -1.25 19.28
N THR A 312 0.24 -0.67 20.45
CA THR A 312 0.62 -1.18 21.76
C THR A 312 -0.53 -1.06 22.75
N THR A 313 -0.63 -2.00 23.68
CA THR A 313 -1.60 -1.94 24.79
C THR A 313 -1.05 -1.29 26.06
N ASP A 314 0.24 -0.88 26.08
CA ASP A 314 0.86 -0.09 27.14
C ASP A 314 1.88 0.92 26.59
N LEU A 315 1.40 2.01 26.00
CA LEU A 315 2.27 3.02 25.40
C LEU A 315 3.25 3.65 26.40
N ASN A 316 2.86 3.81 27.67
CA ASN A 316 3.73 4.39 28.68
C ASN A 316 4.80 3.39 29.14
N GLY A 317 4.42 2.12 29.34
CA GLY A 317 5.35 1.03 29.66
C GLY A 317 6.38 0.83 28.56
N ASP A 318 5.94 0.76 27.31
CA ASP A 318 6.82 0.62 26.15
C ASP A 318 7.76 1.82 26.01
N TYR A 319 7.24 3.04 26.16
CA TYR A 319 8.08 4.24 26.12
C TYR A 319 9.17 4.20 27.20
N ALA A 320 8.83 3.82 28.43
CA ALA A 320 9.79 3.71 29.52
C ALA A 320 10.84 2.63 29.26
N TYR A 321 10.39 1.41 28.91
CA TYR A 321 11.26 0.28 28.61
C TYR A 321 12.23 0.60 27.46
N LEU A 322 11.73 1.10 26.34
CA LEU A 322 12.55 1.42 25.17
C LEU A 322 13.53 2.58 25.45
N THR A 323 13.13 3.55 26.27
CA THR A 323 14.05 4.61 26.73
C THR A 323 15.20 4.01 27.55
N GLU A 324 14.93 3.03 28.43
CA GLU A 324 15.97 2.32 29.19
C GLU A 324 16.90 1.50 28.29
N GLN A 325 16.38 0.97 27.17
CA GLN A 325 17.19 0.30 26.14
C GLN A 325 17.96 1.28 25.23
N GLY A 326 17.83 2.59 25.44
CA GLY A 326 18.57 3.63 24.70
C GLY A 326 17.97 3.96 23.33
N VAL A 327 16.69 3.65 23.08
CA VAL A 327 15.99 4.02 21.86
C VAL A 327 15.80 5.54 21.77
N GLU A 328 16.08 6.11 20.60
CA GLU A 328 15.85 7.54 20.34
C GLU A 328 14.37 7.79 20.03
N PHE A 329 13.74 8.68 20.81
CA PHE A 329 12.39 9.16 20.55
C PHE A 329 12.41 10.59 20.02
N VAL A 330 11.47 10.91 19.11
CA VAL A 330 11.25 12.28 18.64
C VAL A 330 10.75 13.17 19.78
N SER A 331 9.88 12.62 20.64
CA SER A 331 9.35 13.31 21.81
C SER A 331 8.80 12.33 22.84
N GLN A 332 8.26 12.83 23.96
CA GLN A 332 7.40 12.05 24.86
C GLN A 332 6.06 11.70 24.20
N PRO A 333 5.34 10.67 24.67
CA PRO A 333 3.99 10.35 24.17
C PRO A 333 3.07 11.57 24.15
N ALA A 334 2.37 11.76 23.04
CA ALA A 334 1.51 12.90 22.77
C ALA A 334 0.08 12.46 22.43
N MET A 335 -0.84 13.42 22.47
CA MET A 335 -2.22 13.25 22.05
C MET A 335 -2.42 13.95 20.71
N ALA A 336 -2.93 13.24 19.72
CA ALA A 336 -3.36 13.80 18.44
C ALA A 336 -4.72 14.52 18.58
N PRO A 337 -5.07 15.44 17.67
CA PRO A 337 -6.36 16.13 17.67
C PRO A 337 -7.59 15.20 17.65
N ASN A 338 -7.46 14.01 17.09
CA ASN A 338 -8.51 12.98 17.06
C ASN A 338 -8.58 12.11 18.33
N GLY A 339 -7.74 12.38 19.34
CA GLY A 339 -7.68 11.63 20.59
C GLY A 339 -6.76 10.40 20.57
N GLU A 340 -6.10 10.10 19.45
CA GLU A 340 -5.09 9.03 19.39
C GLU A 340 -3.88 9.41 20.26
N ARG A 341 -3.43 8.49 21.11
CA ARG A 341 -2.18 8.63 21.85
C ARG A 341 -1.06 7.93 21.09
N PHE A 342 0.05 8.62 20.87
CA PHE A 342 1.13 8.12 20.04
C PHE A 342 2.51 8.61 20.46
N VAL A 343 3.55 7.95 19.97
CA VAL A 343 4.93 8.43 20.01
C VAL A 343 5.69 7.98 18.76
N PHE A 344 6.61 8.81 18.27
CA PHE A 344 7.57 8.43 17.23
C PHE A 344 8.93 8.11 17.83
N LEU A 345 9.54 7.03 17.35
CA LEU A 345 10.90 6.62 17.65
C LEU A 345 11.70 6.45 16.36
N LYS A 346 13.02 6.35 16.51
CA LYS A 346 13.93 6.00 15.41
C LYS A 346 14.58 4.65 15.62
N ASP A 347 14.76 3.94 14.53
CA ASP A 347 15.60 2.76 14.48
C ASP A 347 17.10 3.13 14.49
N PRO A 348 18.01 2.14 14.55
CA PRO A 348 19.46 2.36 14.56
C PRO A 348 20.05 3.19 13.41
N ASP A 349 19.40 3.22 12.24
CA ASP A 349 19.81 3.96 11.05
C ASP A 349 19.09 5.32 10.92
N GLY A 350 18.08 5.57 11.78
CA GLY A 350 17.32 6.82 11.84
C GLY A 350 15.94 6.75 11.20
N THR A 351 15.50 5.58 10.76
CA THR A 351 14.17 5.36 10.18
C THR A 351 13.09 5.54 11.24
N PHE A 352 12.02 6.26 10.93
CA PHE A 352 10.95 6.47 11.90
C PHE A 352 10.03 5.25 12.04
N LEU A 353 9.65 4.95 13.27
CA LEU A 353 8.52 4.10 13.61
C LEU A 353 7.57 4.86 14.52
N LYS A 354 6.29 4.53 14.45
CA LYS A 354 5.24 5.13 15.28
C LYS A 354 4.61 4.06 16.15
N LEU A 355 4.43 4.34 17.42
CA LEU A 355 3.56 3.55 18.31
C LEU A 355 2.26 4.31 18.54
N ILE A 356 1.13 3.61 18.51
CA ILE A 356 -0.17 4.13 18.93
C ILE A 356 -0.75 3.26 20.05
N GLU A 357 -1.45 3.89 20.99
CA GLU A 357 -2.11 3.17 22.08
C GLU A 357 -3.44 2.57 21.61
N GLU A 358 -3.63 1.28 21.85
CA GLU A 358 -4.89 0.56 21.67
C GLU A 358 -5.37 -0.04 23.00
N SER A 359 -6.66 -0.34 23.09
CA SER A 359 -7.23 -0.94 24.30
C SER A 359 -6.74 -2.38 24.49
N GLY A 360 -6.23 -2.70 25.67
CA GLY A 360 -5.87 -4.06 26.06
C GLY A 360 -5.35 -4.12 27.48
N SER A 361 -4.84 -5.29 27.88
CA SER A 361 -4.17 -5.46 29.17
C SER A 361 -2.68 -5.28 28.97
N ALA A 362 -2.10 -4.28 29.63
CA ALA A 362 -0.67 -4.06 29.65
C ALA A 362 0.12 -5.31 30.05
N THR A 363 1.18 -5.63 29.30
CA THR A 363 2.15 -6.67 29.66
C THR A 363 3.53 -6.08 29.96
N ALA A 364 4.42 -6.87 30.59
CA ALA A 364 5.76 -6.42 30.90
C ALA A 364 6.71 -6.67 29.72
N GLY A 365 7.42 -5.62 29.27
CA GLY A 365 8.24 -5.65 28.06
C GLY A 365 7.57 -4.91 26.90
N PRO A 366 8.06 -5.02 25.67
CA PRO A 366 7.42 -4.40 24.51
C PRO A 366 6.05 -5.05 24.27
N ASP A 367 4.98 -4.27 24.41
CA ASP A 367 3.59 -4.73 24.32
C ASP A 367 2.97 -4.40 22.95
N LEU A 368 3.78 -4.51 21.89
CA LEU A 368 3.35 -4.29 20.51
C LEU A 368 2.47 -5.45 20.05
N VAL A 369 1.28 -5.14 19.53
CA VAL A 369 0.25 -6.15 19.22
C VAL A 369 0.05 -6.39 17.73
N ARG A 370 0.25 -5.38 16.87
CA ARG A 370 0.12 -5.51 15.40
C ARG A 370 0.75 -4.35 14.65
N LEU A 371 1.05 -4.58 13.37
CA LEU A 371 1.27 -3.51 12.40
C LEU A 371 -0.09 -2.88 12.03
N VAL A 372 -0.22 -1.58 12.24
CA VAL A 372 -1.46 -0.83 11.98
C VAL A 372 -1.53 -0.36 10.54
N ASN A 373 -0.47 0.29 10.06
CA ASN A 373 -0.35 0.78 8.69
C ASN A 373 1.13 1.06 8.34
N THR A 374 1.41 1.23 7.04
CA THR A 374 2.64 1.86 6.56
C THR A 374 2.28 3.21 5.94
N ASN A 375 3.02 4.26 6.33
CA ASN A 375 2.81 5.60 5.82
C ASN A 375 3.28 5.74 4.37
N MET A 376 2.54 6.53 3.61
CA MET A 376 2.86 6.97 2.26
C MET A 376 2.49 8.45 2.18
N ASN A 377 3.51 9.30 2.20
CA ASN A 377 3.35 10.70 1.92
C ASN A 377 3.30 10.90 0.41
N VAL A 378 2.27 11.59 -0.07
CA VAL A 378 1.94 11.74 -1.49
C VAL A 378 1.69 13.20 -1.83
N ALA A 379 1.99 13.61 -3.06
CA ALA A 379 1.78 14.99 -3.50
C ALA A 379 0.29 15.30 -3.78
N ASP A 380 -0.49 14.29 -4.19
CA ASP A 380 -1.94 14.43 -4.41
C ASP A 380 -2.69 13.21 -3.87
N LEU A 381 -3.43 13.42 -2.77
CA LEU A 381 -4.14 12.36 -2.07
C LEU A 381 -5.16 11.65 -2.96
N GLN A 382 -5.87 12.38 -3.83
CA GLN A 382 -6.91 11.75 -4.65
C GLN A 382 -6.30 10.90 -5.76
N ARG A 383 -5.22 11.36 -6.40
CA ARG A 383 -4.48 10.61 -7.41
C ARG A 383 -3.99 9.28 -6.85
N SER A 384 -3.29 9.29 -5.71
CA SER A 384 -2.73 8.08 -5.12
C SER A 384 -3.83 7.17 -4.57
N ARG A 385 -4.92 7.72 -4.01
CA ARG A 385 -6.11 6.92 -3.64
C ARG A 385 -6.70 6.15 -4.81
N GLN A 386 -6.78 6.76 -6.01
CA GLN A 386 -7.32 6.05 -7.18
C GLN A 386 -6.38 4.94 -7.66
N PHE A 387 -5.06 5.14 -7.54
CA PHE A 387 -4.09 4.10 -7.80
C PHE A 387 -4.24 2.92 -6.83
N TYR A 388 -4.24 3.14 -5.52
CA TYR A 388 -4.39 2.05 -4.56
C TYR A 388 -5.77 1.38 -4.60
N ARG A 389 -6.83 2.12 -4.97
CA ARG A 389 -8.15 1.54 -5.22
C ARG A 389 -8.11 0.51 -6.36
N LEU A 390 -7.36 0.77 -7.44
CA LEU A 390 -7.16 -0.17 -8.54
C LEU A 390 -6.56 -1.50 -8.06
N LEU A 391 -5.66 -1.43 -7.06
CA LEU A 391 -5.01 -2.60 -6.46
C LEU A 391 -5.93 -3.39 -5.52
N GLY A 392 -7.09 -2.82 -5.13
CA GLY A 392 -8.07 -3.45 -4.25
C GLY A 392 -8.24 -2.80 -2.88
N PHE A 393 -7.54 -1.69 -2.60
CA PHE A 393 -7.70 -0.94 -1.35
C PHE A 393 -8.99 -0.09 -1.41
N THR A 394 -10.10 -0.70 -1.00
CA THR A 394 -11.46 -0.15 -1.18
C THR A 394 -12.09 0.34 0.12
N GLU A 395 -11.65 -0.15 1.27
CA GLU A 395 -12.05 0.38 2.58
C GLU A 395 -11.28 1.68 2.84
N VAL A 396 -11.98 2.72 3.31
CA VAL A 396 -11.37 4.04 3.51
C VAL A 396 -11.85 4.69 4.79
N GLU A 397 -10.91 5.12 5.62
CA GLU A 397 -11.15 5.92 6.82
C GLU A 397 -10.48 7.30 6.69
N SER A 398 -11.20 8.36 7.04
CA SER A 398 -10.64 9.72 7.02
C SER A 398 -9.72 9.93 8.22
N ALA A 399 -8.52 10.47 7.96
CA ALA A 399 -7.49 10.64 8.98
C ALA A 399 -6.68 11.93 8.76
N SER A 400 -7.35 12.97 8.25
CA SER A 400 -6.77 14.32 8.11
C SER A 400 -6.56 14.94 9.48
N GLN A 401 -5.43 15.63 9.68
CA GLN A 401 -5.13 16.28 10.96
C GLN A 401 -4.41 17.61 10.74
N ASN A 402 -4.59 18.53 11.68
CA ASN A 402 -3.81 19.74 11.80
C ASN A 402 -3.61 20.09 13.28
N GLY A 403 -2.56 20.83 13.60
CA GLY A 403 -2.32 21.26 14.96
C GLY A 403 -0.97 21.93 15.16
N TYR A 404 -0.69 22.31 16.40
CA TYR A 404 0.52 23.05 16.79
C TYR A 404 1.03 22.54 18.15
N GLY A 405 2.13 23.11 18.62
CA GLY A 405 2.62 22.85 19.99
C GLY A 405 3.08 21.41 20.17
N GLN A 406 2.52 20.70 21.16
CA GLN A 406 2.93 19.33 21.46
C GLN A 406 2.71 18.38 20.28
N PHE A 407 1.60 18.53 19.56
CA PHE A 407 1.28 17.67 18.41
C PHE A 407 2.31 17.82 17.28
N ALA A 408 2.68 19.06 16.94
CA ALA A 408 3.70 19.34 15.93
C ALA A 408 5.09 18.87 16.37
N ARG A 409 5.48 19.15 17.62
CA ARG A 409 6.78 18.70 18.17
C ARG A 409 6.89 17.18 18.22
N ALA A 410 5.78 16.48 18.47
CA ALA A 410 5.76 15.03 18.42
C ALA A 410 5.99 14.46 17.02
N HIS A 411 5.78 15.27 15.97
CA HIS A 411 6.14 14.97 14.59
C HIS A 411 7.52 15.54 14.19
N GLY A 412 8.27 16.13 15.13
CA GLY A 412 9.58 16.73 14.86
C GLY A 412 9.53 18.14 14.27
N PHE A 413 8.41 18.85 14.39
CA PHE A 413 8.25 20.22 13.88
C PHE A 413 8.03 21.25 14.99
N ASP A 414 8.69 22.40 14.89
CA ASP A 414 8.53 23.51 15.85
C ASP A 414 7.31 24.40 15.54
N SER A 415 6.87 24.44 14.29
CA SER A 415 5.70 25.18 13.81
C SER A 415 4.47 24.30 13.68
N GLY A 416 3.30 24.91 13.45
CA GLY A 416 2.08 24.16 13.17
C GLY A 416 2.23 23.22 11.96
N ILE A 417 1.48 22.12 11.98
CA ILE A 417 1.42 21.12 10.92
C ILE A 417 -0.01 20.90 10.42
N ALA A 418 -0.16 20.51 9.16
CA ALA A 418 -1.43 20.15 8.55
C ALA A 418 -1.23 19.17 7.40
N PHE A 419 -2.06 18.13 7.36
CA PHE A 419 -2.12 17.17 6.26
C PHE A 419 -3.54 16.68 6.01
N MET A 420 -3.86 16.45 4.74
CA MET A 420 -5.02 15.66 4.34
C MET A 420 -4.62 14.19 4.36
N GLY A 421 -5.50 13.33 4.88
CA GLY A 421 -5.15 11.92 5.06
C GLY A 421 -6.33 10.98 4.99
N VAL A 422 -6.07 9.79 4.46
CA VAL A 422 -6.92 8.61 4.61
C VAL A 422 -6.09 7.40 4.96
N ASP A 423 -6.68 6.47 5.69
CA ASP A 423 -6.19 5.11 5.79
C ASP A 423 -7.01 4.28 4.80
N VAL A 424 -6.34 3.53 3.92
CA VAL A 424 -6.98 2.67 2.92
C VAL A 424 -6.62 1.22 3.18
N SER A 425 -7.60 0.32 3.13
CA SER A 425 -7.41 -1.08 3.49
C SER A 425 -7.94 -2.04 2.43
N LEU A 426 -7.26 -3.18 2.34
CA LEU A 426 -7.81 -4.36 1.65
C LEU A 426 -9.00 -4.88 2.47
N PRO A 427 -10.09 -5.34 1.82
CA PRO A 427 -11.26 -5.89 2.52
C PRO A 427 -10.97 -7.17 3.32
N GLY A 428 -9.80 -7.78 3.08
CA GLY A 428 -9.43 -9.10 3.59
C GLY A 428 -9.98 -10.24 2.74
N THR A 429 -9.56 -11.46 3.04
CA THR A 429 -10.01 -12.66 2.34
C THR A 429 -9.99 -13.86 3.28
N ASP A 430 -10.98 -14.74 3.15
CA ASP A 430 -11.02 -16.03 3.87
C ASP A 430 -10.08 -17.07 3.22
N ARG A 431 -9.53 -16.78 2.04
CA ARG A 431 -8.60 -17.68 1.37
C ARG A 431 -7.26 -17.64 2.10
N PRO A 432 -6.73 -18.80 2.55
CA PRO A 432 -5.42 -18.86 3.19
C PRO A 432 -4.33 -18.26 2.32
N LEU A 433 -3.45 -17.45 2.92
CA LEU A 433 -2.22 -16.98 2.30
C LEU A 433 -1.16 -18.09 2.40
N PRO A 434 -0.24 -18.23 1.42
CA PRO A 434 0.79 -19.28 1.44
C PRO A 434 1.63 -19.30 2.72
N SER A 435 1.89 -18.12 3.29
CA SER A 435 2.69 -17.93 4.51
C SER A 435 1.85 -17.58 5.74
N GLY A 436 0.52 -17.75 5.68
CA GLY A 436 -0.40 -17.22 6.68
C GLY A 436 -0.38 -15.69 6.75
N GLY A 437 -0.76 -15.12 7.89
CA GLY A 437 -0.71 -13.68 8.14
C GLY A 437 -2.06 -12.98 8.04
N ASP A 438 -2.04 -11.66 8.19
CA ASP A 438 -3.23 -10.83 8.06
C ASP A 438 -3.54 -10.53 6.58
N PRO A 439 -4.67 -11.03 6.03
CA PRO A 439 -5.08 -10.67 4.68
C PRO A 439 -5.54 -9.22 4.57
N ARG A 440 -5.78 -8.54 5.70
CA ARG A 440 -5.99 -7.09 5.72
C ARG A 440 -4.62 -6.40 5.71
N GLY A 441 -4.43 -5.52 4.74
CA GLY A 441 -3.30 -4.60 4.70
C GLY A 441 -3.83 -3.18 4.69
N THR A 442 -3.28 -2.32 5.53
CA THR A 442 -3.64 -0.89 5.59
C THR A 442 -2.46 -0.02 5.20
N LEU A 443 -2.73 0.95 4.33
CA LEU A 443 -1.81 2.02 3.94
C LEU A 443 -2.32 3.34 4.47
N GLN A 444 -1.41 4.17 4.96
CA GLN A 444 -1.72 5.49 5.48
C GLN A 444 -1.28 6.54 4.47
N LEU A 445 -2.21 7.03 3.65
CA LEU A 445 -1.94 8.04 2.63
C LEU A 445 -2.04 9.43 3.25
N ARG A 446 -1.01 10.27 3.07
CA ARG A 446 -0.93 11.62 3.64
C ARG A 446 -0.43 12.61 2.61
N GLN A 447 -1.23 13.63 2.32
CA GLN A 447 -0.79 14.80 1.57
C GLN A 447 -0.53 15.94 2.56
N TRP A 448 0.74 16.24 2.79
CA TRP A 448 1.15 17.32 3.66
C TRP A 448 0.86 18.67 3.00
N GLY A 449 0.27 19.59 3.75
CA GLY A 449 0.10 20.98 3.34
C GLY A 449 0.99 21.94 4.13
N LEU A 450 1.35 21.57 5.37
CA LEU A 450 2.21 22.39 6.23
C LEU A 450 3.01 21.50 7.21
N PRO A 451 4.35 21.66 7.28
CA PRO A 451 5.17 22.09 6.16
C PRO A 451 5.05 21.10 5.00
N TYR A 452 5.04 21.61 3.77
CA TYR A 452 5.11 20.78 2.57
C TYR A 452 6.57 20.56 2.19
N ASP A 453 6.93 19.33 1.86
CA ASP A 453 8.22 18.94 1.30
C ASP A 453 7.93 18.22 -0.03
N ASP A 454 8.41 18.79 -1.13
CA ASP A 454 8.20 18.30 -2.48
C ASP A 454 9.38 17.46 -3.02
N ALA A 455 10.36 17.16 -2.16
CA ALA A 455 11.46 16.28 -2.52
C ALA A 455 10.93 14.88 -2.90
N PRO A 456 11.30 14.33 -4.07
CA PRO A 456 10.80 13.04 -4.53
C PRO A 456 11.42 11.88 -3.74
N PRO A 457 10.78 10.70 -3.70
CA PRO A 457 11.38 9.49 -3.17
C PRO A 457 12.75 9.18 -3.81
N TYR A 458 13.59 8.44 -3.09
CA TYR A 458 14.91 8.07 -3.60
C TYR A 458 14.83 7.25 -4.89
N TRP A 459 15.58 7.69 -5.89
CA TRP A 459 15.75 6.98 -7.17
C TRP A 459 16.33 5.57 -6.97
N PRO A 460 16.08 4.65 -7.92
CA PRO A 460 16.72 3.33 -7.95
C PRO A 460 18.26 3.40 -7.88
N PRO A 461 18.91 2.30 -7.46
CA PRO A 461 18.33 1.02 -7.06
C PRO A 461 17.62 1.03 -5.69
N VAL A 462 16.97 -0.08 -5.34
CA VAL A 462 16.21 -0.26 -4.07
C VAL A 462 17.12 -0.46 -2.84
N ASN A 463 18.04 0.46 -2.59
CA ASN A 463 19.12 0.28 -1.61
C ASN A 463 19.46 1.49 -0.73
N HIS A 464 18.68 2.57 -0.77
CA HIS A 464 18.86 3.66 0.21
C HIS A 464 18.46 3.18 1.61
N LEU A 465 19.06 3.71 2.67
CA LEU A 465 18.71 3.33 4.04
C LEU A 465 17.29 3.76 4.40
N GLY A 466 16.61 2.97 5.24
CA GLY A 466 15.23 3.19 5.66
C GLY A 466 14.19 2.50 4.79
N ILE A 467 12.92 2.90 4.92
CA ILE A 467 11.81 2.25 4.19
C ILE A 467 11.87 2.66 2.71
N ASP A 468 12.01 1.67 1.84
CA ASP A 468 12.30 1.89 0.42
C ASP A 468 11.26 1.24 -0.52
N ARG A 469 10.61 0.16 -0.07
CA ARG A 469 9.61 -0.57 -0.87
C ARG A 469 8.47 -1.16 -0.03
N ILE A 470 7.37 -1.49 -0.68
CA ILE A 470 6.25 -2.23 -0.10
C ILE A 470 5.84 -3.37 -1.03
N ALA A 471 5.56 -4.55 -0.48
CA ALA A 471 5.22 -5.74 -1.28
C ALA A 471 3.79 -6.23 -1.04
N PHE A 472 3.14 -6.59 -2.13
CA PHE A 472 1.77 -7.07 -2.19
C PHE A 472 1.69 -8.45 -2.85
N TYR A 473 0.93 -9.36 -2.25
CA TYR A 473 0.72 -10.70 -2.81
C TYR A 473 -0.38 -10.70 -3.87
N VAL A 474 -0.11 -11.38 -4.97
CA VAL A 474 -1.06 -11.66 -6.06
C VAL A 474 -1.08 -13.16 -6.40
N ASP A 475 -2.21 -13.65 -6.89
CA ASP A 475 -2.40 -15.07 -7.23
C ASP A 475 -1.72 -15.49 -8.54
N ASP A 476 -1.47 -14.54 -9.45
CA ASP A 476 -0.80 -14.77 -10.74
C ASP A 476 0.00 -13.51 -11.12
N LEU A 477 1.32 -13.63 -11.06
CA LEU A 477 2.22 -12.51 -11.31
C LEU A 477 2.20 -12.06 -12.78
N ASN A 478 2.16 -13.00 -13.73
CA ASN A 478 2.17 -12.67 -15.16
C ASN A 478 0.86 -11.99 -15.56
N ALA A 479 -0.29 -12.45 -15.05
CA ALA A 479 -1.58 -11.79 -15.29
C ALA A 479 -1.60 -10.37 -14.70
N THR A 480 -1.04 -10.19 -13.49
CA THR A 480 -0.90 -8.88 -12.86
C THR A 480 -0.04 -7.94 -13.71
N ILE A 481 1.11 -8.41 -14.22
CA ILE A 481 1.97 -7.63 -15.11
C ILE A 481 1.25 -7.24 -16.39
N ALA A 482 0.57 -8.19 -17.03
CA ALA A 482 -0.18 -7.93 -18.27
C ALA A 482 -1.25 -6.86 -18.05
N GLU A 483 -1.96 -6.91 -16.92
CA GLU A 483 -2.99 -5.93 -16.57
C GLU A 483 -2.40 -4.56 -16.23
N MET A 484 -1.34 -4.49 -15.42
CA MET A 484 -0.62 -3.23 -15.15
C MET A 484 -0.10 -2.57 -16.43
N ASN A 485 0.45 -3.36 -17.36
CA ASN A 485 0.92 -2.87 -18.66
C ASN A 485 -0.23 -2.39 -19.54
N ARG A 486 -1.36 -3.13 -19.58
CA ARG A 486 -2.59 -2.70 -20.29
C ARG A 486 -3.10 -1.36 -19.76
N LEU A 487 -2.97 -1.12 -18.45
CA LEU A 487 -3.35 0.11 -17.78
C LEU A 487 -2.37 1.27 -18.01
N GLY A 488 -1.25 1.05 -18.70
CA GLY A 488 -0.24 2.05 -19.04
C GLY A 488 0.86 2.24 -18.00
N PHE A 489 1.00 1.32 -17.03
CA PHE A 489 2.14 1.30 -16.10
C PHE A 489 3.27 0.46 -16.68
N GLU A 490 4.51 0.84 -16.39
CA GLU A 490 5.70 0.11 -16.83
C GLU A 490 6.41 -0.49 -15.61
N PRO A 491 6.86 -1.75 -15.70
CA PRO A 491 7.65 -2.34 -14.63
C PRO A 491 9.04 -1.68 -14.60
N VAL A 492 9.58 -1.49 -13.39
CA VAL A 492 10.91 -0.91 -13.17
C VAL A 492 12.02 -1.79 -13.77
N GLY A 493 11.80 -3.10 -13.79
CA GLY A 493 12.73 -4.09 -14.30
C GLY A 493 12.03 -5.40 -14.69
N PRO A 494 12.78 -6.41 -15.14
CA PRO A 494 12.22 -7.73 -15.41
C PRO A 494 11.71 -8.41 -14.14
N ILE A 495 10.99 -9.52 -14.30
CA ILE A 495 10.65 -10.40 -13.18
C ILE A 495 11.94 -10.92 -12.53
N GLY A 496 12.07 -10.72 -11.22
CA GLY A 496 13.12 -11.33 -10.38
C GLY A 496 12.64 -12.66 -9.80
N GLY A 497 13.50 -13.68 -9.75
CA GLY A 497 13.12 -15.02 -9.28
C GLY A 497 12.17 -15.75 -10.24
N GLY A 498 11.35 -16.67 -9.71
CA GLY A 498 10.28 -17.33 -10.47
C GLY A 498 10.74 -18.15 -11.69
N ALA A 499 11.77 -19.00 -11.55
CA ALA A 499 12.35 -19.70 -12.70
C ALA A 499 11.35 -20.61 -13.44
N ASN A 500 10.52 -21.34 -12.71
CA ASN A 500 9.55 -22.29 -13.25
C ASN A 500 8.12 -21.87 -12.94
N VAL A 501 7.16 -22.40 -13.71
CA VAL A 501 5.72 -22.23 -13.43
C VAL A 501 5.40 -22.66 -12.01
N GLY A 502 4.74 -21.78 -11.26
CA GLY A 502 4.41 -21.96 -9.85
C GLY A 502 5.48 -21.46 -8.87
N ASP A 503 6.71 -21.21 -9.32
CA ASP A 503 7.72 -20.54 -8.51
C ASP A 503 7.32 -19.10 -8.25
N VAL A 504 7.72 -18.56 -7.10
CA VAL A 504 7.43 -17.18 -6.73
C VAL A 504 8.43 -16.24 -7.41
N GLY A 505 7.90 -15.23 -8.09
CA GLY A 505 8.64 -14.12 -8.65
C GLY A 505 8.24 -12.78 -8.04
N ILE A 506 9.01 -11.75 -8.36
CA ILE A 506 8.75 -10.37 -7.99
C ILE A 506 8.88 -9.42 -9.17
N VAL A 507 8.12 -8.32 -9.14
CA VAL A 507 8.26 -7.21 -10.09
C VAL A 507 7.91 -5.88 -9.39
N PHE A 508 8.64 -4.83 -9.73
CA PHE A 508 8.42 -3.50 -9.17
C PHE A 508 7.70 -2.58 -10.16
N TYR A 509 6.82 -1.74 -9.62
CA TYR A 509 6.19 -0.60 -10.28
C TYR A 509 6.36 0.64 -9.40
N TYR A 510 6.19 1.81 -10.01
CA TYR A 510 6.00 3.04 -9.25
C TYR A 510 4.52 3.32 -9.04
N ASP A 511 4.18 3.81 -7.84
CA ASP A 511 2.97 4.56 -7.65
C ASP A 511 3.08 5.96 -8.33
N PRO A 512 2.01 6.76 -8.36
CA PRO A 512 2.02 8.08 -9.00
C PRO A 512 3.00 9.10 -8.42
N ASP A 513 3.58 8.84 -7.24
CA ASP A 513 4.49 9.73 -6.53
C ASP A 513 5.93 9.18 -6.50
N GLY A 514 6.19 8.05 -7.17
CA GLY A 514 7.50 7.41 -7.27
C GLY A 514 7.81 6.41 -6.15
N ILE A 515 6.80 6.04 -5.34
CA ILE A 515 6.93 5.00 -4.32
C ILE A 515 7.02 3.63 -4.99
N LYS A 516 7.96 2.80 -4.54
CA LYS A 516 8.24 1.48 -5.12
C LYS A 516 7.27 0.45 -4.56
N VAL A 517 6.41 -0.05 -5.43
CA VAL A 517 5.41 -1.09 -5.16
C VAL A 517 5.84 -2.39 -5.82
N GLU A 518 6.04 -3.42 -5.01
CA GLU A 518 6.40 -4.76 -5.46
C GLU A 518 5.16 -5.65 -5.52
N PHE A 519 4.96 -6.35 -6.63
CA PHE A 519 4.08 -7.52 -6.66
C PHE A 519 4.90 -8.78 -6.48
N TRP A 520 4.45 -9.60 -5.53
CA TRP A 520 5.05 -10.88 -5.14
C TRP A 520 4.01 -11.96 -5.42
N GLY A 521 4.36 -13.02 -6.15
CA GLY A 521 3.38 -14.06 -6.49
C GLY A 521 3.93 -15.17 -7.38
N PRO A 522 3.20 -16.29 -7.54
CA PRO A 522 3.62 -17.36 -8.43
C PRO A 522 3.58 -16.90 -9.89
N VAL A 523 4.56 -17.36 -10.68
CA VAL A 523 4.56 -17.16 -12.13
C VAL A 523 3.74 -18.23 -12.83
N SER A 524 2.95 -17.85 -13.83
CA SER A 524 2.15 -18.77 -14.66
C SER A 524 2.86 -19.17 -15.95
N GLU A 525 3.98 -18.51 -16.27
CA GLU A 525 4.84 -18.83 -17.39
C GLU A 525 6.31 -18.90 -16.90
N PRO A 526 7.17 -19.75 -17.50
CA PRO A 526 8.59 -19.76 -17.15
C PRO A 526 9.19 -18.36 -17.33
N ASN A 527 9.92 -17.86 -16.34
CA ASN A 527 10.55 -16.54 -16.46
C ASN A 527 11.69 -16.62 -17.49
N PRO A 528 11.57 -15.99 -18.68
CA PRO A 528 12.62 -16.06 -19.69
C PRO A 528 13.90 -15.33 -19.25
N ASN A 529 13.80 -14.50 -18.22
CA ASN A 529 14.90 -13.79 -17.62
C ASN A 529 15.43 -14.50 -16.37
N SER A 530 14.98 -15.72 -16.01
CA SER A 530 15.62 -16.48 -14.92
C SER A 530 17.02 -16.94 -15.36
N ALA A 531 17.99 -16.03 -15.33
CA ALA A 531 19.41 -16.32 -15.49
C ALA A 531 19.99 -16.90 -14.19
N CYS A 532 19.16 -17.67 -13.50
CA CYS A 532 19.21 -18.22 -12.15
C CYS A 532 18.32 -19.47 -12.22
#